data_AF-A0A3M6TE68-F1
#
_entry.id   AF-A0A3M6TE68-F1
#
_cell.length_a   1.000
_cell.length_b   1.000
_cell.length_c   1.000
_cell.angle_alpha   90.00
_cell.angle_beta   90.00
_cell.angle_gamma   90.00
#
_symmetry.space_group_name_H-M   'P 1'
#
loop_
_entity.id
_entity.type
_entity.pdbx_description
1 polymer ?
#
loop_
_entity_poly.entity_id
_entity_poly.type
_entity_poly.pdbx_seq_one_letter_code
_entity_poly.pdbx_strand_id
1 'polypeptide(L)'
;MIATSTATITEGEEPAFSQTSSPSKAEEIAWGSIFGVLSIFIVVENLLTIVLFAVNKKVRKKKSLFLVINMATADLIFGALALPLYIYLGFGMPDYKELAIQNGDLILILSLDIASKVSLVASLLSATLISCERFYAIYQPLNHRTLTVRKYRIVILSIWITALPFSSLVFLIPGQECTYVGMPFASILLTIICGCNIAIWRKFHRGNFASQQKNKVSRKDRLTKTLLLVSVLALICWLPFVFSNALRGLGVTIPWRHVMIVNLLNFSNSCVNPVVYASRVPEFRQALALCCGKDKKALKKENTETSSNKNAATSTTHTKTSQADSSHPNFEEAMDAKLYPTEEQELFALSK
;
A
#
# COMPACT_ATOMS: atom_id res chain seq x y z
N MET A 1 -3.32 -77.76 -33.14
CA MET A 1 -3.54 -76.33 -33.43
C MET A 1 -4.71 -75.87 -32.57
N ILE A 2 -4.63 -74.94 -31.62
CA ILE A 2 -3.54 -74.13 -31.04
C ILE A 2 -3.93 -73.92 -29.56
N ALA A 3 -2.93 -73.90 -28.69
CA ALA A 3 -3.03 -73.87 -27.24
C ALA A 3 -3.63 -72.59 -26.66
N THR A 4 -4.33 -72.75 -25.54
CA THR A 4 -4.71 -71.71 -24.59
C THR A 4 -3.44 -71.09 -24.01
N SER A 5 -3.15 -69.83 -24.32
CA SER A 5 -2.05 -69.08 -23.71
C SER A 5 -2.59 -68.20 -22.59
N THR A 6 -2.33 -68.60 -21.36
CA THR A 6 -2.46 -67.82 -20.14
C THR A 6 -1.39 -66.73 -20.14
N ALA A 7 -1.78 -65.48 -20.41
CA ALA A 7 -0.91 -64.33 -20.22
C ALA A 7 -1.01 -63.85 -18.77
N THR A 8 -0.03 -64.22 -17.97
CA THR A 8 0.30 -63.67 -16.66
C THR A 8 0.66 -62.19 -16.84
N ILE A 9 -0.23 -61.28 -16.45
CA ILE A 9 0.12 -59.85 -16.30
C ILE A 9 0.72 -59.71 -14.90
N THR A 10 2.04 -59.59 -14.89
CA THR A 10 2.87 -59.20 -13.75
C THR A 10 2.34 -57.94 -13.09
N GLU A 11 2.20 -57.98 -11.75
CA GLU A 11 2.12 -56.82 -10.87
C GLU A 11 3.30 -55.89 -11.18
N GLY A 12 3.03 -54.84 -11.98
CA GLY A 12 3.92 -53.72 -12.12
C GLY A 12 3.65 -52.75 -10.97
N GLU A 13 4.67 -52.48 -10.16
CA GLU A 13 4.70 -51.43 -9.16
C GLU A 13 3.97 -50.18 -9.64
N GLU A 14 2.85 -49.86 -8.98
CA GLU A 14 2.25 -48.53 -9.07
C GLU A 14 3.31 -47.52 -8.61
N PRO A 15 3.68 -46.52 -9.43
CA PRO A 15 4.56 -45.48 -8.98
C PRO A 15 3.86 -44.72 -7.86
N ALA A 16 4.45 -44.77 -6.66
CA ALA A 16 4.07 -44.00 -5.49
C ALA A 16 4.10 -42.49 -5.79
N PHE A 17 3.04 -41.98 -6.40
CA PHE A 17 2.91 -40.57 -6.76
C PHE A 17 2.04 -39.84 -5.73
N SER A 18 2.73 -39.10 -4.86
CA SER A 18 2.24 -38.01 -4.02
C SER A 18 1.27 -38.35 -2.89
N GLN A 19 1.80 -38.95 -1.81
CA GLN A 19 1.28 -38.63 -0.47
C GLN A 19 1.49 -37.13 -0.22
N THR A 20 0.47 -36.30 -0.42
CA THR A 20 0.43 -34.99 0.24
C THR A 20 0.34 -35.28 1.73
N SER A 21 1.46 -35.18 2.45
CA SER A 21 1.50 -35.44 3.90
C SER A 21 0.44 -34.57 4.59
N SER A 22 -0.62 -35.19 5.11
CA SER A 22 -1.60 -34.51 5.93
C SER A 22 -0.88 -33.79 7.08
N PRO A 23 -1.28 -32.55 7.42
CA PRO A 23 -0.60 -31.78 8.44
C PRO A 23 -0.67 -32.49 9.79
N SER A 24 0.42 -32.44 10.55
CA SER A 24 0.39 -32.88 11.94
C SER A 24 -0.39 -31.88 12.79
N LYS A 25 -1.03 -32.34 13.89
CA LYS A 25 -1.70 -31.44 14.84
C LYS A 25 -0.78 -30.33 15.37
N ALA A 26 0.51 -30.63 15.54
CA ALA A 26 1.51 -29.64 15.95
C ALA A 26 1.70 -28.54 14.90
N GLU A 27 1.73 -28.90 13.61
CA GLU A 27 1.80 -27.93 12.52
C GLU A 27 0.53 -27.09 12.43
N GLU A 28 -0.65 -27.68 12.60
CA GLU A 28 -1.92 -26.95 12.63
C GLU A 28 -1.96 -25.91 13.76
N ILE A 29 -1.56 -26.30 14.97
CA ILE A 29 -1.47 -25.38 16.13
C ILE A 29 -0.45 -24.27 15.87
N ALA A 30 0.70 -24.61 15.29
CA ALA A 30 1.74 -23.62 14.97
C ALA A 30 1.24 -22.59 13.95
N TRP A 31 0.63 -23.03 12.85
CA TRP A 31 0.07 -22.13 11.83
C TRP A 31 -1.08 -21.29 12.37
N GLY A 32 -2.01 -21.88 13.13
CA GLY A 32 -3.08 -21.15 13.81
C GLY A 32 -2.53 -20.05 14.74
N SER A 33 -1.45 -20.34 15.47
CA SER A 33 -0.78 -19.37 16.34
C SER A 33 -0.14 -18.22 15.54
N ILE A 34 0.53 -18.55 14.42
CA ILE A 34 1.15 -17.54 13.53
C ILE A 34 0.07 -16.59 12.97
N PHE A 35 -1.04 -17.13 12.47
CA PHE A 35 -2.15 -16.31 11.97
C PHE A 35 -2.82 -15.51 13.09
N GLY A 36 -2.89 -16.04 14.31
CA GLY A 36 -3.41 -15.33 15.48
C GLY A 36 -2.57 -14.11 15.83
N VAL A 37 -1.24 -14.25 15.86
CA VAL A 37 -0.32 -13.13 16.05
C VAL A 37 -0.46 -12.09 14.94
N LEU A 38 -0.58 -12.55 13.69
CA LEU A 38 -0.80 -11.67 12.54
C LEU A 38 -2.11 -10.89 12.67
N SER A 39 -3.21 -11.53 13.08
CA SER A 39 -4.50 -10.88 13.31
C SER A 39 -4.40 -9.75 14.32
N ILE A 40 -3.75 -9.99 15.47
CA ILE A 40 -3.54 -8.96 16.50
C ILE A 40 -2.76 -7.79 15.90
N PHE A 41 -1.70 -8.07 15.15
CA PHE A 41 -0.87 -7.04 14.53
C PHE A 41 -1.66 -6.18 13.53
N ILE A 42 -2.42 -6.82 12.62
CA ILE A 42 -3.29 -6.14 11.66
C ILE A 42 -4.28 -5.21 12.39
N VAL A 43 -4.93 -5.71 13.45
CA VAL A 43 -5.91 -4.93 14.23
C VAL A 43 -5.26 -3.70 14.86
N VAL A 44 -4.14 -3.90 15.56
CA VAL A 44 -3.44 -2.82 16.27
C VAL A 44 -2.98 -1.72 15.30
N GLU A 45 -2.34 -2.08 14.19
CA GLU A 45 -1.80 -1.11 13.24
C GLU A 45 -2.88 -0.32 12.50
N ASN A 46 -3.95 -1.00 12.07
CA ASN A 46 -5.05 -0.35 11.35
C ASN A 46 -5.93 0.49 12.27
N LEU A 47 -6.15 0.06 13.52
CA LEU A 47 -6.81 0.88 14.53
C LEU A 47 -5.99 2.14 14.84
N LEU A 48 -4.68 2.02 15.02
CA LEU A 48 -3.79 3.17 15.22
C LEU A 48 -3.89 4.17 14.05
N THR A 49 -3.97 3.67 12.82
CA THR A 49 -4.12 4.49 11.62
C THR A 49 -5.42 5.31 11.65
N ILE A 50 -6.54 4.66 12.02
CA ILE A 50 -7.85 5.31 12.14
C ILE A 50 -7.84 6.35 13.28
N VAL A 51 -7.32 5.97 14.45
CA VAL A 51 -7.24 6.86 15.64
C VAL A 51 -6.40 8.10 15.33
N LEU A 52 -5.24 7.94 14.69
CA LEU A 52 -4.40 9.07 14.30
C LEU A 52 -5.16 10.05 13.41
N PHE A 53 -5.91 9.53 12.43
CA PHE A 53 -6.72 10.38 11.57
C PHE A 53 -7.79 11.13 12.38
N ALA A 54 -8.48 10.46 13.30
CA ALA A 54 -9.51 11.07 14.14
C ALA A 54 -8.96 12.22 15.01
N VAL A 55 -7.83 11.97 15.67
CA VAL A 55 -7.20 12.93 16.60
C VAL A 55 -6.59 14.12 15.86
N ASN A 56 -5.95 13.90 14.70
CA ASN A 56 -5.14 14.93 14.07
C ASN A 56 -5.92 15.80 13.06
N LYS A 57 -6.33 17.00 13.51
CA LYS A 57 -7.01 18.01 12.68
C LYS A 57 -6.26 18.38 11.39
N LYS A 58 -4.92 18.38 11.37
CA LYS A 58 -4.13 18.72 10.16
C LYS A 58 -4.20 17.60 9.13
N VAL A 59 -4.18 16.36 9.60
CA VAL A 59 -4.32 15.15 8.77
C VAL A 59 -5.74 15.08 8.17
N ARG A 60 -6.78 15.42 8.95
CA ARG A 60 -8.18 15.47 8.47
C ARG A 60 -8.45 16.43 7.31
N LYS A 61 -7.62 17.47 7.15
CA LYS A 61 -7.75 18.43 6.03
C LYS A 61 -7.24 17.86 4.69
N LYS A 62 -6.48 16.77 4.70
CA LYS A 62 -5.94 16.15 3.48
C LYS A 62 -6.95 15.17 2.88
N LYS A 63 -7.66 15.62 1.84
CA LYS A 63 -8.73 14.84 1.16
C LYS A 63 -8.27 13.46 0.68
N SER A 64 -7.04 13.34 0.19
CA SER A 64 -6.51 12.05 -0.31
C SER A 64 -6.34 10.98 0.78
N LEU A 65 -6.38 11.35 2.06
CA LEU A 65 -6.32 10.38 3.17
C LEU A 65 -7.64 9.66 3.42
N PHE A 66 -8.76 10.11 2.85
CA PHE A 66 -10.03 9.38 2.94
C PHE A 66 -9.93 7.96 2.38
N LEU A 67 -9.18 7.77 1.27
CA LEU A 67 -8.95 6.42 0.71
C LEU A 67 -8.07 5.56 1.62
N VAL A 68 -7.09 6.17 2.29
CA VAL A 68 -6.20 5.46 3.23
C VAL A 68 -6.97 4.96 4.44
N ILE A 69 -7.90 5.77 4.96
CA ILE A 69 -8.78 5.35 6.07
C ILE A 69 -9.71 4.25 5.61
N ASN A 70 -10.31 4.35 4.41
CA ASN A 70 -11.16 3.29 3.88
C ASN A 70 -10.42 1.95 3.80
N MET A 71 -9.17 1.98 3.33
CA MET A 71 -8.30 0.81 3.30
C MET A 71 -8.02 0.28 4.71
N ALA A 72 -7.66 1.15 5.66
CA ALA A 72 -7.44 0.76 7.06
C ALA A 72 -8.71 0.20 7.72
N THR A 73 -9.89 0.71 7.38
CA THR A 73 -11.17 0.14 7.85
C THR A 73 -11.39 -1.25 7.27
N ALA A 74 -11.13 -1.47 5.98
CA ALA A 74 -11.24 -2.79 5.35
C ALA A 74 -10.24 -3.80 5.96
N ASP A 75 -8.98 -3.39 6.15
CA ASP A 75 -7.93 -4.20 6.77
C ASP A 75 -8.25 -4.48 8.26
N LEU A 76 -8.86 -3.55 8.98
CA LEU A 76 -9.33 -3.76 10.37
C LEU A 76 -10.46 -4.79 10.44
N ILE A 77 -11.45 -4.71 9.53
CA ILE A 77 -12.55 -5.70 9.46
C ILE A 77 -11.97 -7.08 9.15
N PHE A 78 -11.00 -7.16 8.22
CA PHE A 78 -10.30 -8.40 7.92
C PHE A 78 -9.54 -8.94 9.14
N GLY A 79 -8.72 -8.13 9.80
CA GLY A 79 -7.93 -8.56 10.95
C GLY A 79 -8.77 -8.94 12.17
N ALA A 80 -9.87 -8.23 12.43
CA ALA A 80 -10.69 -8.39 13.63
C ALA A 80 -11.75 -9.49 13.52
N LEU A 81 -12.29 -9.73 12.31
CA LEU A 81 -13.40 -10.66 12.11
C LEU A 81 -13.01 -11.81 11.18
N ALA A 82 -12.47 -11.48 10.00
CA ALA A 82 -12.21 -12.47 8.97
C ALA A 82 -11.10 -13.47 9.33
N LEU A 83 -9.97 -12.95 9.79
CA LEU A 83 -8.80 -13.78 10.09
C LEU A 83 -9.02 -14.68 11.33
N PRO A 84 -9.62 -14.21 12.44
CA PRO A 84 -10.02 -15.08 13.54
C PRO A 84 -11.00 -16.17 13.11
N LEU A 85 -11.97 -15.85 12.26
CA LEU A 85 -12.88 -16.85 11.72
C LEU A 85 -12.15 -17.87 10.84
N TYR A 86 -11.27 -17.42 9.95
CA TYR A 86 -10.42 -18.30 9.14
C TYR A 86 -9.61 -19.27 10.02
N ILE A 87 -9.06 -18.78 11.14
CA ILE A 87 -8.32 -19.62 12.09
C ILE A 87 -9.25 -20.65 12.75
N TYR A 88 -10.40 -20.20 13.25
CA TYR A 88 -11.37 -21.06 13.92
C TYR A 88 -11.89 -22.18 13.01
N LEU A 89 -12.30 -21.84 11.78
CA LEU A 89 -12.82 -22.81 10.82
C LEU A 89 -11.73 -23.70 10.23
N GLY A 90 -10.52 -23.16 10.01
CA GLY A 90 -9.42 -23.88 9.37
C GLY A 90 -8.62 -24.80 10.30
N PHE A 91 -8.51 -24.46 11.59
CA PHE A 91 -7.66 -25.18 12.56
C PHE A 91 -8.41 -25.64 13.82
N GLY A 92 -9.57 -25.05 14.13
CA GLY A 92 -10.35 -25.38 15.32
C GLY A 92 -11.49 -26.37 15.07
N MET A 93 -12.04 -26.41 13.85
CA MET A 93 -13.21 -27.23 13.52
C MET A 93 -13.23 -27.65 12.03
N PRO A 94 -12.49 -28.69 11.64
CA PRO A 94 -12.39 -29.11 10.23
C PRO A 94 -13.76 -29.51 9.61
N ASP A 95 -14.70 -30.02 10.41
CA ASP A 95 -16.04 -30.45 9.96
C ASP A 95 -17.12 -29.36 10.16
N TYR A 96 -16.73 -28.09 10.28
CA TYR A 96 -17.64 -26.99 10.65
C TYR A 96 -18.85 -26.84 9.74
N LYS A 97 -18.73 -27.16 8.45
CA LYS A 97 -19.84 -27.04 7.49
C LYS A 97 -20.95 -28.02 7.81
N GLU A 98 -20.60 -29.26 8.13
CA GLU A 98 -21.57 -30.29 8.50
C GLU A 98 -22.20 -29.98 9.86
N LEU A 99 -21.39 -29.54 10.83
CA LEU A 99 -21.89 -29.14 12.15
C LEU A 99 -22.79 -27.89 12.09
N ALA A 100 -22.48 -26.92 11.23
CA ALA A 100 -23.27 -25.70 11.07
C ALA A 100 -24.59 -25.93 10.33
N ILE A 101 -24.64 -26.92 9.44
CA ILE A 101 -25.90 -27.40 8.85
C ILE A 101 -26.78 -28.03 9.93
N GLN A 102 -26.19 -28.82 10.84
CA GLN A 102 -26.93 -29.46 11.93
C GLN A 102 -27.42 -28.46 13.00
N ASN A 103 -26.62 -27.43 13.31
CA ASN A 103 -26.93 -26.46 14.37
C ASN A 103 -27.74 -25.23 13.89
N GLY A 104 -27.96 -25.06 12.59
CA GLY A 104 -28.67 -23.89 12.03
C GLY A 104 -27.83 -22.62 11.89
N ASP A 105 -26.53 -22.66 12.24
CA ASP A 105 -25.60 -21.53 12.17
C ASP A 105 -25.02 -21.26 10.76
N LEU A 106 -25.43 -22.05 9.77
CA LEU A 106 -24.91 -21.98 8.41
C LEU A 106 -24.96 -20.55 7.82
N ILE A 107 -26.08 -19.85 7.98
CA ILE A 107 -26.26 -18.49 7.44
C ILE A 107 -25.21 -17.53 8.01
N LEU A 108 -24.94 -17.63 9.31
CA LEU A 108 -23.96 -16.77 9.99
C LEU A 108 -22.55 -17.05 9.45
N ILE A 109 -22.14 -18.32 9.37
CA ILE A 109 -20.81 -18.69 8.88
C ILE A 109 -20.62 -18.27 7.41
N LEU A 110 -21.64 -18.49 6.56
CA LEU A 110 -21.58 -18.05 5.16
C LEU A 110 -21.50 -16.53 5.03
N SER A 111 -22.29 -15.80 5.83
CA SER A 111 -22.26 -14.34 5.82
C SER A 111 -20.89 -13.78 6.23
N LEU A 112 -20.23 -14.42 7.20
CA LEU A 112 -18.90 -14.03 7.65
C LEU A 112 -17.80 -14.41 6.65
N ASP A 113 -17.89 -15.55 5.94
CA ASP A 113 -16.96 -15.89 4.85
C ASP A 113 -17.06 -14.88 3.69
N ILE A 114 -18.28 -14.50 3.31
CA ILE A 114 -18.51 -13.47 2.30
C ILE A 114 -17.94 -12.13 2.78
N ALA A 115 -18.26 -11.70 4.00
CA ALA A 115 -17.74 -10.44 4.56
C ALA A 115 -16.21 -10.40 4.61
N SER A 116 -15.58 -11.56 4.85
CA SER A 116 -14.13 -11.74 4.84
C SER A 116 -13.53 -11.46 3.46
N LYS A 117 -14.11 -12.06 2.41
CA LYS A 117 -13.70 -11.84 1.01
C LYS A 117 -13.94 -10.40 0.56
N VAL A 118 -15.06 -9.81 0.95
CA VAL A 118 -15.41 -8.41 0.67
C VAL A 118 -14.36 -7.47 1.22
N SER A 119 -13.89 -7.71 2.45
CA SER A 119 -12.89 -6.87 3.10
C SER A 119 -11.53 -6.92 2.36
N LEU A 120 -11.11 -8.12 1.93
CA LEU A 120 -9.89 -8.30 1.15
C LEU A 120 -9.98 -7.59 -0.23
N VAL A 121 -11.11 -7.74 -0.92
CA VAL A 121 -11.36 -7.10 -2.23
C VAL A 121 -11.44 -5.58 -2.09
N ALA A 122 -12.12 -5.07 -1.06
CA ALA A 122 -12.22 -3.65 -0.76
C ALA A 122 -10.84 -3.04 -0.44
N SER A 123 -9.98 -3.77 0.28
CA SER A 123 -8.60 -3.35 0.55
C SER A 123 -7.77 -3.25 -0.75
N LEU A 124 -7.83 -4.27 -1.63
CA LEU A 124 -7.11 -4.26 -2.91
C LEU A 124 -7.60 -3.16 -3.87
N LEU A 125 -8.92 -2.95 -3.96
CA LEU A 125 -9.51 -1.85 -4.73
C LEU A 125 -9.09 -0.48 -4.16
N SER A 126 -9.03 -0.34 -2.84
CA SER A 126 -8.55 0.88 -2.18
C SER A 126 -7.08 1.15 -2.53
N ALA A 127 -6.21 0.14 -2.46
CA ALA A 127 -4.80 0.26 -2.83
C ALA A 127 -4.61 0.67 -4.30
N THR A 128 -5.43 0.11 -5.19
CA THR A 128 -5.44 0.46 -6.62
C THR A 128 -5.85 1.92 -6.82
N LEU A 129 -6.94 2.35 -6.20
CA LEU A 129 -7.43 3.73 -6.33
C LEU A 129 -6.50 4.75 -5.68
N ILE A 130 -5.81 4.39 -4.60
CA ILE A 130 -4.73 5.22 -4.02
C ILE A 130 -3.61 5.38 -5.04
N SER A 131 -3.20 4.31 -5.73
CA SER A 131 -2.16 4.37 -6.76
C SER A 131 -2.59 5.27 -7.94
N CYS A 132 -3.83 5.14 -8.41
CA CYS A 132 -4.42 5.99 -9.45
C CYS A 132 -4.52 7.45 -9.00
N GLU A 133 -4.94 7.72 -7.76
CA GLU A 133 -5.04 9.07 -7.19
C GLU A 133 -3.69 9.77 -7.17
N ARG A 134 -2.63 9.04 -6.78
CA ARG A 134 -1.26 9.56 -6.76
C ARG A 134 -0.75 9.84 -8.17
N PHE A 135 -1.02 8.93 -9.11
CA PHE A 135 -0.71 9.14 -10.51
C PHE A 135 -1.38 10.42 -11.03
N TYR A 136 -2.69 10.57 -10.77
CA TYR A 136 -3.45 11.75 -11.16
C TYR A 136 -2.90 13.06 -10.55
N ALA A 137 -2.58 13.06 -9.25
CA ALA A 137 -2.01 14.21 -8.55
C ALA A 137 -0.65 14.67 -9.14
N ILE A 138 0.14 13.73 -9.64
CA ILE A 138 1.48 14.00 -10.18
C ILE A 138 1.41 14.44 -11.64
N TYR A 139 0.50 13.88 -12.44
CA TYR A 139 0.36 14.18 -13.86
C TYR A 139 -0.50 15.41 -14.14
N GLN A 140 -1.56 15.64 -13.35
CA GLN A 140 -2.46 16.78 -13.50
C GLN A 140 -2.69 17.51 -12.16
N PRO A 141 -1.68 18.22 -11.63
CA PRO A 141 -1.73 18.82 -10.29
C PRO A 141 -2.81 19.91 -10.14
N LEU A 142 -3.10 20.67 -11.20
CA LEU A 142 -4.12 21.73 -11.17
C LEU A 142 -5.53 21.14 -11.05
N ASN A 143 -5.83 20.13 -11.86
CA ASN A 143 -7.13 19.45 -11.81
C ASN A 143 -7.28 18.63 -10.53
N HIS A 144 -6.20 18.05 -10.00
CA HIS A 144 -6.23 17.36 -8.71
C HIS A 144 -6.64 18.28 -7.56
N ARG A 145 -6.23 19.55 -7.58
CA ARG A 145 -6.58 20.52 -6.54
C ARG A 145 -8.09 20.80 -6.47
N THR A 146 -8.81 20.62 -7.59
CA THR A 146 -10.27 20.81 -7.65
C THR A 146 -11.07 19.60 -7.16
N LEU A 147 -10.42 18.46 -6.84
CA LEU A 147 -11.11 17.30 -6.28
C LEU A 147 -11.77 17.65 -4.95
N THR A 148 -13.08 17.45 -4.90
CA THR A 148 -13.90 17.72 -3.71
C THR A 148 -14.01 16.48 -2.84
N VAL A 149 -14.36 16.68 -1.57
CA VAL A 149 -14.63 15.55 -0.64
C VAL A 149 -15.78 14.69 -1.17
N ARG A 150 -16.76 15.29 -1.88
CA ARG A 150 -17.88 14.55 -2.51
C ARG A 150 -17.38 13.51 -3.51
N LYS A 151 -16.40 13.85 -4.36
CA LYS A 151 -15.79 12.89 -5.30
C LYS A 151 -15.12 11.72 -4.57
N TYR A 152 -14.36 11.99 -3.51
CA TYR A 152 -13.75 10.91 -2.70
C TYR A 152 -14.78 10.01 -2.01
N ARG A 153 -15.89 10.57 -1.51
CA ARG A 153 -16.99 9.77 -0.95
C ARG A 153 -17.64 8.87 -1.99
N ILE A 154 -17.88 9.38 -3.20
CA ILE A 154 -18.41 8.58 -4.32
C ILE A 154 -17.46 7.43 -4.67
N VAL A 155 -16.15 7.71 -4.74
CA VAL A 155 -15.13 6.68 -4.98
C VAL A 155 -15.17 5.61 -3.88
N ILE A 156 -15.23 6.00 -2.60
CA ILE A 156 -15.34 5.04 -1.49
C ILE A 156 -16.61 4.19 -1.61
N LEU A 157 -17.76 4.79 -1.89
CA LEU A 157 -19.00 4.04 -2.09
C LEU A 157 -18.88 3.05 -3.26
N SER A 158 -18.24 3.45 -4.37
CA SER A 158 -18.01 2.56 -5.50
C SER A 158 -17.14 1.35 -5.14
N ILE A 159 -16.17 1.50 -4.22
CA ILE A 159 -15.35 0.37 -3.75
C ILE A 159 -16.23 -0.72 -3.14
N TRP A 160 -17.12 -0.34 -2.22
CA TRP A 160 -18.00 -1.31 -1.54
C TRP A 160 -19.06 -1.88 -2.47
N ILE A 161 -19.63 -1.04 -3.36
CA ILE A 161 -20.60 -1.46 -4.38
C ILE A 161 -19.97 -2.44 -5.37
N THR A 162 -18.67 -2.35 -5.65
CA THR A 162 -17.96 -3.34 -6.48
C THR A 162 -17.51 -4.56 -5.69
N ALA A 163 -17.01 -4.38 -4.47
CA ALA A 163 -16.47 -5.47 -3.66
C ALA A 163 -17.53 -6.47 -3.22
N LEU A 164 -18.73 -6.00 -2.85
CA LEU A 164 -19.83 -6.86 -2.38
C LEU A 164 -20.30 -7.84 -3.46
N PRO A 165 -20.78 -7.39 -4.65
CA PRO A 165 -21.24 -8.30 -5.70
C PRO A 165 -20.13 -9.20 -6.22
N PHE A 166 -18.90 -8.69 -6.35
CA PHE A 166 -17.77 -9.50 -6.81
C PHE A 166 -17.47 -10.64 -5.84
N SER A 167 -17.44 -10.36 -4.53
CA SER A 167 -17.17 -11.39 -3.52
C SER A 167 -18.30 -12.41 -3.44
N SER A 168 -19.56 -11.96 -3.53
CA SER A 168 -20.71 -12.86 -3.59
C SER A 168 -20.69 -13.73 -4.85
N LEU A 169 -20.33 -13.18 -6.01
CA LEU A 169 -20.21 -13.94 -7.26
C LEU A 169 -19.13 -15.03 -7.14
N VAL A 170 -17.94 -14.66 -6.66
CA VAL A 170 -16.84 -15.62 -6.45
C VAL A 170 -17.21 -16.69 -5.43
N PHE A 171 -18.01 -16.35 -4.41
CA PHE A 171 -18.50 -17.31 -3.42
C PHE A 171 -19.51 -18.31 -4.01
N LEU A 172 -20.40 -17.86 -4.90
CA LEU A 172 -21.44 -18.70 -5.51
C LEU A 172 -20.89 -19.70 -6.52
N ILE A 173 -19.68 -19.47 -7.05
CA ILE A 173 -19.05 -20.37 -8.02
C ILE A 173 -18.34 -21.50 -7.27
N PRO A 174 -18.81 -22.76 -7.38
CA PRO A 174 -18.20 -23.88 -6.68
C PRO A 174 -16.88 -24.34 -7.33
N GLY A 175 -16.03 -24.99 -6.52
CA GLY A 175 -14.84 -25.69 -7.02
C GLY A 175 -13.71 -24.77 -7.48
N GLN A 176 -12.92 -25.26 -8.43
CA GLN A 176 -11.77 -24.53 -8.98
C GLN A 176 -12.22 -23.35 -9.86
N GLU A 177 -13.46 -23.34 -10.31
CA GLU A 177 -14.01 -22.32 -11.21
C GLU A 177 -13.98 -20.90 -10.62
N CYS A 178 -14.09 -20.77 -9.29
CA CYS A 178 -14.01 -19.47 -8.62
C CYS A 178 -12.63 -18.80 -8.81
N THR A 179 -11.57 -19.60 -9.01
CA THR A 179 -10.22 -19.11 -9.25
C THR A 179 -10.09 -18.42 -10.62
N TYR A 180 -10.84 -18.88 -11.63
CA TYR A 180 -10.83 -18.28 -12.97
C TYR A 180 -11.45 -16.89 -13.03
N VAL A 181 -12.29 -16.53 -12.06
CA VAL A 181 -12.84 -15.18 -11.94
C VAL A 181 -12.00 -14.32 -10.98
N GLY A 182 -11.62 -14.88 -9.83
CA GLY A 182 -10.87 -14.17 -8.80
C GLY A 182 -9.47 -13.75 -9.23
N MET A 183 -8.71 -14.65 -9.87
CA MET A 183 -7.29 -14.42 -10.15
C MET A 183 -7.03 -13.41 -11.26
N PRO A 184 -7.76 -13.41 -12.39
CA PRO A 184 -7.61 -12.36 -13.40
C PRO A 184 -7.97 -10.98 -12.84
N PHE A 185 -9.03 -10.89 -12.04
CA PHE A 185 -9.41 -9.63 -11.39
C PHE A 185 -8.29 -9.07 -10.51
N ALA A 186 -7.73 -9.90 -9.61
CA ALA A 186 -6.61 -9.50 -8.77
C ALA A 186 -5.38 -9.10 -9.62
N SER A 187 -5.07 -9.86 -10.67
CA SER A 187 -3.94 -9.58 -11.58
C SER A 187 -4.07 -8.24 -12.31
N ILE A 188 -5.27 -7.91 -12.78
CA ILE A 188 -5.56 -6.62 -13.42
C ILE A 188 -5.31 -5.47 -12.44
N LEU A 189 -5.81 -5.57 -11.21
CA LEU A 189 -5.60 -4.55 -10.18
C LEU A 189 -4.12 -4.37 -9.82
N LEU A 190 -3.37 -5.46 -9.67
CA LEU A 190 -1.93 -5.41 -9.43
C LEU A 190 -1.17 -4.78 -10.60
N THR A 191 -1.57 -5.08 -11.83
CA THR A 191 -0.98 -4.47 -13.03
C THR A 191 -1.22 -2.97 -13.06
N ILE A 192 -2.42 -2.51 -12.68
CA ILE A 192 -2.73 -1.09 -12.56
C ILE A 192 -1.86 -0.44 -11.47
N ILE A 193 -1.75 -1.05 -10.29
CA ILE A 193 -0.89 -0.57 -9.20
C ILE A 193 0.56 -0.42 -9.71
N CYS A 194 1.10 -1.45 -10.35
CA CYS A 194 2.48 -1.43 -10.86
C CYS A 194 2.64 -0.37 -11.95
N GLY A 195 1.72 -0.31 -12.91
CA GLY A 195 1.74 0.67 -13.99
C GLY A 195 1.73 2.11 -13.48
N CYS A 196 0.84 2.43 -12.53
CA CYS A 196 0.80 3.75 -11.90
C CYS A 196 2.12 4.10 -11.21
N ASN A 197 2.68 3.19 -10.42
CA ASN A 197 3.91 3.44 -9.67
C ASN A 197 5.16 3.52 -10.57
N ILE A 198 5.25 2.70 -11.62
CA ILE A 198 6.29 2.79 -12.65
C ILE A 198 6.20 4.12 -13.40
N ALA A 199 5.00 4.55 -13.79
CA ALA A 199 4.82 5.82 -14.50
C ALA A 199 5.24 7.01 -13.62
N ILE A 200 4.83 7.00 -12.34
CA ILE A 200 5.30 7.97 -11.35
C ILE A 200 6.83 7.99 -11.29
N TRP A 201 7.47 6.82 -11.16
CA TRP A 201 8.92 6.71 -11.11
C TRP A 201 9.61 7.24 -12.37
N ARG A 202 9.12 6.87 -13.56
CA ARG A 202 9.65 7.34 -14.85
C ARG A 202 9.58 8.86 -14.97
N LYS A 203 8.46 9.48 -14.56
CA LYS A 203 8.32 10.94 -14.58
C LYS A 203 9.32 11.63 -13.66
N PHE A 204 9.58 11.07 -12.48
CA PHE A 204 10.59 11.59 -11.57
C PHE A 204 12.01 11.41 -12.10
N HIS A 205 12.34 10.24 -12.65
CA HIS A 205 13.67 9.97 -13.20
C HIS A 205 13.97 10.85 -14.42
N ARG A 206 13.00 11.06 -15.32
CA ARG A 206 13.13 11.98 -16.46
C ARG A 206 13.20 13.44 -16.02
N GLY A 207 12.42 13.85 -15.02
CA GLY A 207 12.45 15.22 -14.47
C GLY A 207 13.74 15.57 -13.73
N ASN A 208 14.45 14.58 -13.18
CA ASN A 208 15.76 14.75 -12.55
C ASN A 208 16.87 15.10 -13.56
N PHE A 209 16.74 14.68 -14.83
CA PHE A 209 17.67 15.09 -15.90
C PHE A 209 17.44 16.53 -16.38
N ALA A 210 16.28 17.14 -16.09
CA ALA A 210 15.88 18.43 -16.66
C ALA A 210 15.77 19.60 -15.67
N SER A 211 16.02 19.45 -14.35
CA SER A 211 15.97 20.60 -13.43
C SER A 211 16.94 20.56 -12.24
N GLN A 212 17.87 21.51 -12.23
CA GLN A 212 18.69 21.92 -11.09
C GLN A 212 17.82 22.54 -9.96
N GLN A 213 17.22 21.74 -9.08
CA GLN A 213 16.64 22.28 -7.84
C GLN A 213 16.83 21.36 -6.64
N LYS A 214 18.10 21.23 -6.22
CA LYS A 214 18.62 20.33 -5.16
C LYS A 214 17.77 20.25 -3.87
N ASN A 215 17.07 21.33 -3.46
CA ASN A 215 16.28 21.34 -2.21
C ASN A 215 14.81 20.86 -2.32
N LYS A 216 14.16 20.90 -3.50
CA LYS A 216 12.84 20.28 -3.72
C LYS A 216 12.96 18.80 -4.10
N VAL A 217 14.13 18.39 -4.60
CA VAL A 217 14.45 17.03 -5.06
C VAL A 217 14.48 16.02 -3.89
N SER A 218 15.03 16.35 -2.72
CA SER A 218 15.18 15.37 -1.62
C SER A 218 13.87 14.91 -0.98
N ARG A 219 12.85 15.78 -0.90
CA ARG A 219 11.52 15.43 -0.36
C ARG A 219 10.68 14.64 -1.38
N LYS A 220 10.91 14.86 -2.68
CA LYS A 220 10.28 14.15 -3.80
C LYS A 220 10.88 12.77 -4.04
N ASP A 221 12.21 12.62 -3.92
CA ASP A 221 12.91 11.34 -4.06
C ASP A 221 12.50 10.32 -2.98
N ARG A 222 12.40 10.77 -1.72
CA ARG A 222 11.85 9.95 -0.62
C ARG A 222 10.42 9.49 -0.91
N LEU A 223 9.63 10.31 -1.60
CA LEU A 223 8.24 9.97 -1.97
C LEU A 223 8.17 8.94 -3.08
N THR A 224 9.10 8.94 -4.03
CA THR A 224 9.15 7.93 -5.08
C THR A 224 9.68 6.60 -4.53
N LYS A 225 10.73 6.62 -3.71
CA LYS A 225 11.34 5.41 -3.12
C LYS A 225 10.36 4.59 -2.31
N THR A 226 9.54 5.21 -1.46
CA THR A 226 8.56 4.42 -0.71
C THR A 226 7.36 3.99 -1.56
N LEU A 227 6.96 4.74 -2.61
CA LEU A 227 5.89 4.27 -3.51
C LEU A 227 6.32 3.03 -4.30
N LEU A 228 7.58 3.02 -4.75
CA LEU A 228 8.20 1.82 -5.31
C LEU A 228 8.27 0.68 -4.30
N LEU A 229 8.70 0.96 -3.07
CA LEU A 229 8.72 -0.04 -1.99
C LEU A 229 7.33 -0.65 -1.75
N VAL A 230 6.27 0.18 -1.69
CA VAL A 230 4.88 -0.28 -1.56
C VAL A 230 4.49 -1.20 -2.70
N SER A 231 4.88 -0.84 -3.93
CA SER A 231 4.57 -1.65 -5.12
C SER A 231 5.27 -3.00 -5.07
N VAL A 232 6.54 -3.02 -4.70
CA VAL A 232 7.33 -4.25 -4.54
C VAL A 232 6.75 -5.12 -3.43
N LEU A 233 6.40 -4.54 -2.29
CA LEU A 233 5.80 -5.27 -1.18
C LEU A 233 4.40 -5.80 -1.55
N ALA A 234 3.58 -5.04 -2.27
CA ALA A 234 2.30 -5.52 -2.77
C ALA A 234 2.46 -6.70 -3.74
N LEU A 235 3.46 -6.65 -4.65
CA LEU A 235 3.77 -7.76 -5.53
C LEU A 235 4.23 -9.00 -4.77
N ILE A 236 5.11 -8.84 -3.78
CA ILE A 236 5.57 -9.94 -2.93
C ILE A 236 4.40 -10.56 -2.18
N CYS A 237 3.46 -9.75 -1.67
CA CYS A 237 2.30 -10.26 -0.93
C CYS A 237 1.25 -10.94 -1.83
N TRP A 238 1.09 -10.49 -3.08
CA TRP A 238 -0.02 -10.95 -3.93
C TRP A 238 0.38 -11.94 -5.03
N LEU A 239 1.56 -11.79 -5.66
CA LEU A 239 1.95 -12.65 -6.79
C LEU A 239 1.99 -14.14 -6.43
N PRO A 240 2.56 -14.56 -5.29
CA PRO A 240 2.57 -15.98 -4.93
C PRO A 240 1.16 -16.54 -4.75
N PHE A 241 0.23 -15.73 -4.25
CA PHE A 241 -1.18 -16.09 -4.10
C PHE A 241 -1.87 -16.25 -5.45
N VAL A 242 -1.71 -15.27 -6.35
CA VAL A 242 -2.27 -15.34 -7.70
C VAL A 242 -1.73 -16.54 -8.47
N PHE A 243 -0.41 -16.74 -8.42
CA PHE A 243 0.26 -17.84 -9.12
C PHE A 243 -0.17 -19.20 -8.59
N SER A 244 -0.18 -19.40 -7.26
CA SER A 244 -0.56 -20.69 -6.67
C SER A 244 -2.03 -21.05 -6.93
N ASN A 245 -2.92 -20.06 -6.94
CA ASN A 245 -4.32 -20.29 -7.27
C ASN A 245 -4.54 -20.51 -8.78
N ALA A 246 -3.74 -19.88 -9.65
CA ALA A 246 -3.76 -20.17 -11.08
C ALA A 246 -3.33 -21.61 -11.37
N LEU A 247 -2.26 -22.09 -10.73
CA LEU A 247 -1.83 -23.49 -10.82
C LEU A 247 -2.92 -24.46 -10.32
N ARG A 248 -3.60 -24.11 -9.22
CA ARG A 248 -4.73 -24.89 -8.71
C ARG A 248 -5.90 -24.93 -9.70
N GLY A 249 -6.18 -23.81 -10.36
CA GLY A 249 -7.19 -23.74 -11.44
C GLY A 249 -6.86 -24.70 -12.58
N LEU A 250 -5.58 -24.80 -12.96
CA LEU A 250 -5.10 -25.74 -13.98
C LEU A 250 -5.07 -27.21 -13.51
N GLY A 251 -5.61 -27.53 -12.33
CA GLY A 251 -5.66 -28.89 -11.79
C GLY A 251 -4.39 -29.34 -11.08
N VAL A 252 -3.40 -28.46 -10.86
CA VAL A 252 -2.17 -28.81 -10.13
C VAL A 252 -2.44 -28.87 -8.63
N THR A 253 -2.11 -29.99 -8.01
CA THR A 253 -2.22 -30.17 -6.55
C THR A 253 -1.08 -29.43 -5.85
N ILE A 254 -1.42 -28.48 -4.98
CA ILE A 254 -0.46 -27.68 -4.22
C ILE A 254 -0.41 -28.21 -2.77
N PRO A 255 0.78 -28.56 -2.24
CA PRO A 255 0.90 -29.07 -0.88
C PRO A 255 0.41 -28.06 0.16
N TRP A 256 -0.23 -28.52 1.23
CA TRP A 256 -0.81 -27.68 2.27
C TRP A 256 0.15 -26.65 2.85
N ARG A 257 1.41 -27.03 3.12
CA ARG A 257 2.46 -26.11 3.62
C ARG A 257 2.69 -24.91 2.70
N HIS A 258 2.66 -25.12 1.39
CA HIS A 258 2.79 -24.04 0.40
C HIS A 258 1.58 -23.11 0.45
N VAL A 259 0.37 -23.66 0.59
CA VAL A 259 -0.86 -22.87 0.76
C VAL A 259 -0.79 -21.98 1.99
N MET A 260 -0.28 -22.50 3.11
CA MET A 260 -0.14 -21.73 4.35
C MET A 260 0.85 -20.57 4.20
N ILE A 261 2.02 -20.80 3.61
CA ILE A 261 3.02 -19.75 3.35
C ILE A 261 2.46 -18.67 2.43
N VAL A 262 1.77 -19.08 1.37
CA VAL A 262 1.18 -18.16 0.39
C VAL A 262 0.06 -17.33 1.00
N ASN A 263 -0.79 -17.93 1.84
CA ASN A 263 -1.84 -17.20 2.58
C ASN A 263 -1.24 -16.24 3.62
N LEU A 264 -0.22 -16.67 4.37
CA LEU A 264 0.49 -15.82 5.33
C LEU A 264 1.04 -14.58 4.64
N LEU A 265 1.67 -14.77 3.47
CA LEU A 265 2.24 -13.68 2.69
C LEU A 265 1.17 -12.74 2.14
N ASN A 266 0.03 -13.29 1.70
CA ASN A 266 -1.12 -12.50 1.24
C ASN A 266 -1.73 -11.65 2.36
N PHE A 267 -2.00 -12.25 3.52
CA PHE A 267 -2.62 -11.57 4.66
C PHE A 267 -1.68 -10.51 5.26
N SER A 268 -0.37 -10.71 5.15
CA SER A 268 0.64 -9.71 5.55
C SER A 268 0.54 -8.39 4.77
N ASN A 269 -0.12 -8.37 3.61
CA ASN A 269 -0.38 -7.15 2.84
C ASN A 269 -1.10 -6.08 3.67
N SER A 270 -2.03 -6.49 4.54
CA SER A 270 -2.79 -5.59 5.41
C SER A 270 -1.94 -4.91 6.49
N CYS A 271 -0.68 -5.35 6.69
CA CYS A 271 0.29 -4.73 7.61
C CYS A 271 1.20 -3.71 6.89
N VAL A 272 1.50 -3.94 5.60
CA VAL A 272 2.41 -3.09 4.81
C VAL A 272 1.88 -1.64 4.70
N ASN A 273 0.56 -1.52 4.63
CA ASN A 273 -0.16 -0.28 4.37
C ASN A 273 0.11 0.80 5.45
N PRO A 274 -0.21 0.60 6.75
CA PRO A 274 0.13 1.54 7.82
C PRO A 274 1.62 1.89 7.94
N VAL A 275 2.52 0.90 7.84
CA VAL A 275 3.99 1.09 7.97
C VAL A 275 4.51 2.07 6.93
N VAL A 276 3.99 1.97 5.71
CA VAL A 276 4.30 2.92 4.64
C VAL A 276 3.83 4.31 5.01
N TYR A 277 2.57 4.50 5.43
CA TYR A 277 2.07 5.84 5.77
C TYR A 277 2.75 6.41 7.02
N ALA A 278 3.12 5.56 7.98
CA ALA A 278 3.93 5.90 9.12
C ALA A 278 5.26 6.52 8.69
N SER A 279 5.92 5.95 7.69
CA SER A 279 7.17 6.52 7.16
C SER A 279 6.98 7.89 6.47
N ARG A 280 5.75 8.24 6.05
CA ARG A 280 5.46 9.43 5.24
C ARG A 280 4.86 10.60 5.98
N VAL A 281 4.05 10.32 6.98
CA VAL A 281 3.29 11.33 7.72
C VAL A 281 4.06 11.57 9.02
N PRO A 282 4.81 12.69 9.16
CA PRO A 282 5.59 12.95 10.36
C PRO A 282 4.72 12.90 11.62
N GLU A 283 3.45 13.29 11.49
CA GLU A 283 2.49 13.21 12.59
C GLU A 283 2.14 11.77 13.00
N PHE A 284 2.22 10.81 12.07
CA PHE A 284 2.07 9.37 12.35
C PHE A 284 3.29 8.86 13.11
N ARG A 285 4.50 9.23 12.69
CA ARG A 285 5.74 8.92 13.42
C ARG A 285 5.71 9.44 14.85
N GLN A 286 5.17 10.64 15.05
CA GLN A 286 5.04 11.24 16.37
C GLN A 286 4.06 10.47 17.25
N ALA A 287 2.92 10.02 16.70
CA ALA A 287 1.97 9.19 17.45
C ALA A 287 2.56 7.81 17.79
N LEU A 288 3.23 7.14 16.83
CA LEU A 288 3.94 5.88 17.07
C LEU A 288 5.00 6.03 18.16
N ALA A 289 5.81 7.09 18.09
CA ALA A 289 6.85 7.34 19.09
C ALA A 289 6.26 7.55 20.49
N LEU A 290 5.10 8.21 20.61
CA LEU A 290 4.38 8.35 21.88
C LEU A 290 3.83 7.00 22.38
N CYS A 291 3.31 6.14 21.48
CA CYS A 291 2.90 4.78 21.83
C CYS A 291 4.09 3.90 22.26
N CYS A 292 5.27 4.10 21.68
CA CYS A 292 6.52 3.44 22.07
C CYS A 292 7.22 4.09 23.29
N GLY A 293 6.53 4.97 24.04
CA GLY A 293 7.05 5.55 25.28
C GLY A 293 8.10 6.66 25.10
N LYS A 294 8.31 7.20 23.89
CA LYS A 294 9.21 8.35 23.71
C LYS A 294 8.56 9.64 24.21
N ASP A 295 9.28 10.31 25.09
CA ASP A 295 8.85 11.53 25.75
C ASP A 295 8.60 12.68 24.76
N LYS A 296 7.53 13.46 24.94
CA LYS A 296 7.16 14.59 24.04
C LYS A 296 8.30 15.60 23.85
N LYS A 297 9.19 15.71 24.83
CA LYS A 297 10.38 16.59 24.80
C LYS A 297 11.48 16.09 23.84
N ALA A 298 11.69 14.77 23.76
CA ALA A 298 12.70 14.17 22.87
C ALA A 298 12.33 14.33 21.38
N LEU A 299 11.05 14.19 21.05
CA LEU A 299 10.51 14.39 19.68
C LEU A 299 10.56 15.85 19.20
N LYS A 300 10.52 16.81 20.13
CA LYS A 300 10.67 18.23 19.80
C LYS A 300 12.13 18.57 19.50
N LYS A 301 13.09 17.95 20.22
CA LYS A 301 14.54 18.13 20.02
C LYS A 301 15.02 17.61 18.65
N GLU A 302 14.54 16.44 18.22
CA GLU A 302 14.86 15.84 16.90
C GLU A 302 14.41 16.73 15.71
N ASN A 303 13.25 17.39 15.84
CA ASN A 303 12.76 18.32 14.80
C ASN A 303 13.50 19.66 14.78
N THR A 304 13.98 20.12 15.93
CA THR A 304 14.79 21.34 16.04
C THR A 304 16.20 21.11 15.50
N GLU A 305 16.82 19.97 15.79
CA GLU A 305 18.13 19.59 15.23
C GLU A 305 18.05 19.36 13.71
N THR A 306 16.99 18.72 13.21
CA THR A 306 16.78 18.53 11.76
C THR A 306 16.47 19.85 11.02
N SER A 307 15.98 20.89 11.71
CA SER A 307 15.81 22.25 11.14
C SER A 307 17.07 23.11 11.29
N SER A 308 17.77 23.01 12.42
CA SER A 308 19.01 23.73 12.68
C SER A 308 20.12 23.27 11.72
N ASN A 309 20.21 21.96 11.44
CA ASN A 309 21.17 21.43 10.47
C ASN A 309 20.86 21.81 9.01
N LYS A 310 19.64 22.28 8.71
CA LYS A 310 19.29 22.87 7.40
C LYS A 310 19.66 24.35 7.30
N ASN A 311 19.63 25.06 8.43
CA ASN A 311 20.04 26.46 8.48
C ASN A 311 21.57 26.59 8.54
N ALA A 312 22.27 25.68 9.23
CA ALA A 312 23.73 25.64 9.28
C ALA A 312 24.36 25.36 7.90
N ALA A 313 23.73 24.52 7.06
CA ALA A 313 24.20 24.25 5.70
C ALA A 313 23.98 25.41 4.70
N THR A 314 23.30 26.50 5.12
CA THR A 314 23.05 27.68 4.27
C THR A 314 23.88 28.90 4.71
N SER A 315 24.65 28.81 5.80
CA SER A 315 25.40 29.94 6.37
C SER A 315 26.92 29.89 6.20
N THR A 316 27.49 28.91 5.50
CA THR A 316 28.96 28.75 5.41
C THR A 316 29.64 29.40 4.19
N THR A 317 29.01 30.32 3.46
CA THR A 317 29.64 30.90 2.24
C THR A 317 29.85 32.41 2.21
N HIS A 318 29.69 33.15 3.32
CA HIS A 318 30.10 34.56 3.32
C HIS A 318 30.55 35.03 4.71
N THR A 319 31.84 34.84 5.03
CA THR A 319 32.66 35.84 5.76
C THR A 319 34.09 35.33 5.94
N LYS A 320 35.03 35.89 5.18
CA LYS A 320 36.39 36.22 5.65
C LYS A 320 36.87 37.45 4.88
N THR A 321 37.08 38.53 5.60
CA THR A 321 37.79 39.75 5.17
C THR A 321 39.00 39.95 6.08
N SER A 322 39.97 40.75 5.60
CA SER A 322 41.24 41.23 6.17
C SER A 322 42.49 40.41 5.81
N GLN A 323 43.63 40.96 5.37
CA GLN A 323 44.07 42.35 5.08
C GLN A 323 45.53 42.26 4.56
N ALA A 324 45.98 43.16 3.66
CA ALA A 324 47.29 43.87 3.67
C ALA A 324 47.67 44.49 2.29
N ASP A 325 47.94 45.82 2.32
CA ASP A 325 48.93 46.66 1.58
C ASP A 325 49.02 46.63 0.02
N SER A 326 49.25 47.71 -0.74
CA SER A 326 49.80 49.07 -0.53
C SER A 326 49.54 50.01 -1.75
N SER A 327 49.71 51.33 -1.54
CA SER A 327 50.12 52.44 -2.46
C SER A 327 49.16 53.13 -3.48
N HIS A 328 48.68 54.34 -3.09
CA HIS A 328 48.52 55.68 -3.76
C HIS A 328 48.31 55.86 -5.31
N PRO A 329 47.84 57.04 -5.81
CA PRO A 329 47.03 58.14 -5.25
C PRO A 329 45.86 58.67 -6.15
N ASN A 330 45.06 59.57 -5.55
CA ASN A 330 44.01 60.48 -6.05
C ASN A 330 43.96 60.88 -7.54
N PHE A 331 42.71 61.01 -8.05
CA PHE A 331 42.33 62.15 -8.89
C PHE A 331 40.85 62.52 -8.63
N GLU A 332 40.66 63.79 -8.27
CA GLU A 332 39.39 64.46 -8.06
C GLU A 332 38.93 65.08 -9.39
N GLU A 333 37.63 65.34 -9.51
CA GLU A 333 37.06 66.37 -10.40
C GLU A 333 36.89 66.06 -11.91
N ALA A 334 35.63 65.93 -12.35
CA ALA A 334 35.11 66.61 -13.54
C ALA A 334 33.59 66.35 -13.75
N MET A 335 32.82 67.41 -13.51
CA MET A 335 31.82 67.99 -14.42
C MET A 335 30.64 67.15 -14.94
N ASP A 336 29.47 67.57 -14.46
CA ASP A 336 28.38 68.18 -15.24
C ASP A 336 27.68 67.41 -16.39
N ALA A 337 26.37 67.30 -16.16
CA ALA A 337 25.29 67.66 -17.07
C ALA A 337 25.09 66.82 -18.35
N LYS A 338 23.99 66.05 -18.38
CA LYS A 338 22.78 66.42 -19.16
C LYS A 338 21.69 65.32 -19.13
N LEU A 339 20.46 65.84 -19.05
CA LEU A 339 19.20 65.33 -19.62
C LEU A 339 18.48 64.11 -19.00
N TYR A 340 17.45 64.45 -18.21
CA TYR A 340 16.12 63.82 -18.08
C TYR A 340 15.38 63.74 -19.47
N PRO A 341 14.21 63.05 -19.67
CA PRO A 341 13.48 62.16 -18.74
C PRO A 341 12.70 60.94 -19.35
N THR A 342 12.30 60.03 -18.44
CA THR A 342 11.05 59.22 -18.35
C THR A 342 10.19 58.86 -19.57
N GLU A 343 10.11 57.55 -19.87
CA GLU A 343 8.98 56.88 -20.52
C GLU A 343 8.13 56.09 -19.49
N GLU A 344 7.36 56.81 -18.68
CA GLU A 344 6.23 56.24 -17.93
C GLU A 344 5.04 57.18 -18.11
N GLN A 345 4.33 57.09 -19.25
CA GLN A 345 2.95 57.59 -19.36
C GLN A 345 2.16 57.21 -20.64
N GLU A 346 2.61 56.28 -21.49
CA GLU A 346 1.90 55.94 -22.74
C GLU A 346 0.98 54.70 -22.71
N LEU A 347 0.67 54.11 -21.54
CA LEU A 347 -0.16 52.89 -21.49
C LEU A 347 -1.54 53.04 -20.84
N PHE A 348 -2.02 54.28 -20.62
CA PHE A 348 -3.38 54.53 -20.10
C PHE A 348 -4.32 55.30 -21.04
N ALA A 349 -3.98 55.45 -22.33
CA ALA A 349 -4.74 56.26 -23.30
C ALA A 349 -5.12 55.55 -24.61
N LEU A 350 -5.32 54.22 -24.59
CA LEU A 350 -6.08 53.50 -25.63
C LEU A 350 -7.20 52.70 -24.95
N SER A 351 -8.22 53.40 -24.40
CA SER A 351 -9.47 53.74 -25.09
C SER A 351 -10.16 52.46 -25.61
N LYS A 352 -11.20 51.98 -24.95
CA LYS A 352 -12.61 52.47 -25.00
C LYS A 352 -13.42 51.53 -25.88
#